data_AF-A0AAU3LZL8-F1
#
_entry.id   AF-A0AAU3LZL8-F1
#
_cell.length_a   1.000
_cell.length_b   1.000
_cell.length_c   1.000
_cell.angle_alpha   90.00
_cell.angle_beta   90.00
_cell.angle_gamma   90.00
#
_symmetry.space_group_name_H-M   'P 1'
#
loop_
_entity.id
_entity.type
_entity.pdbx_description
1 polymer ?
#
loop_
_entity_poly.entity_id
_entity_poly.type
_entity_poly.pdbx_seq_one_letter_code
_entity_poly.pdbx_strand_id
1 'polypeptide(L)'
;MTKPRAWRSPEKIKQCRPRPVTDAPMEIPDSKVGQLDALLHESGVLHLIDTELGNRPGPKGLPVRTVLVGLLLALHYHQSASLAVVCRVLLDELRAPARSWLGVPEGSRVDGHARIAFSRRIYRSFDRLTTVVDPHRCDRRSRLPAEEARVVAAAWEDADVERTRRRELLQEISDLDYKQQHRGVQGTHQGALLVDGSLACPAMPPALAHATTGLNDKAVRSLDDGTELSERIAGREPYFLKLKESADERGAIRLQCPASGPSPAVVCPRFNQVHRVPAPRPAVVDLTDKRATAAHSAAKPTVPIPQGERLRPLPQDELPRICQKPTITVRPGALGKLDKFRPDRHYLHPTWQDAYRPERANIEGLNGRAKSHGIDISDPTKRLAHGKVAQTILLALMICSINLHILFSWHQTTRTQATGTAHGVTALAGSASTPPDAAGLPPPIRPEIRKTI
;
A
#
# COMPACT_ATOMS: atom_id res chain seq x y z
N MET A 1 34.68 28.80 33.08
CA MET A 1 33.65 27.79 32.77
C MET A 1 33.59 26.76 33.90
N THR A 2 32.55 26.79 34.74
CA THR A 2 32.35 25.85 35.84
C THR A 2 32.04 24.45 35.30
N LYS A 3 32.88 23.45 35.63
CA LYS A 3 32.63 22.04 35.28
C LYS A 3 31.25 21.63 35.83
N PRO A 4 30.32 21.08 35.03
CA PRO A 4 29.00 20.66 35.51
C PRO A 4 29.12 19.65 36.66
N ARG A 5 28.26 19.72 37.69
CA ARG A 5 28.35 18.88 38.91
C ARG A 5 28.50 17.37 38.63
N ALA A 6 27.96 16.86 37.51
CA ALA A 6 28.10 15.47 37.09
C ALA A 6 29.54 15.04 36.72
N TRP A 7 30.45 16.00 36.51
CA TRP A 7 31.84 15.79 36.06
C TRP A 7 32.83 15.66 37.23
N ARG A 8 32.36 15.74 38.48
CA ARG A 8 33.20 15.68 39.68
C ARG A 8 33.36 14.26 40.27
N SER A 9 32.57 13.29 39.80
CA SER A 9 32.65 11.89 40.24
C SER A 9 33.14 10.99 39.10
N PRO A 10 34.31 10.34 39.23
CA PRO A 10 34.83 9.37 38.27
C PRO A 10 33.88 8.19 38.01
N GLU A 11 33.08 7.80 39.00
CA GLU A 11 32.11 6.70 38.91
C GLU A 11 30.93 7.05 38.00
N LYS A 12 30.41 8.27 38.09
CA LYS A 12 29.35 8.76 37.19
C LYS A 12 29.83 8.85 35.73
N ILE A 13 31.11 9.19 35.51
CA ILE A 13 31.73 9.20 34.17
C ILE A 13 31.82 7.77 33.60
N LYS A 14 32.18 6.78 34.43
CA LYS A 14 32.18 5.36 34.04
C LYS A 14 30.78 4.86 33.66
N GLN A 15 29.72 5.38 34.27
CA GLN A 15 28.32 5.01 34.00
C GLN A 15 27.77 5.67 32.73
N CYS A 16 28.14 6.93 32.43
CA CYS A 16 27.59 7.69 31.31
C CYS A 16 28.34 7.55 29.98
N ARG A 17 29.44 6.78 29.92
CA ARG A 17 30.24 6.62 28.69
C ARG A 17 29.64 5.55 27.76
N PRO A 18 29.59 5.77 26.44
CA PRO A 18 29.36 4.69 25.48
C PRO A 18 30.50 3.68 25.63
N ARG A 19 30.18 2.41 25.90
CA ARG A 19 31.16 1.32 26.05
C ARG A 19 31.13 0.42 24.81
N PRO A 20 32.29 -0.09 24.36
CA PRO A 20 32.28 -1.19 23.40
C PRO A 20 31.54 -2.39 24.02
N VAL A 21 30.83 -3.15 23.18
CA VAL A 21 30.03 -4.31 23.64
C VAL A 21 30.95 -5.48 24.02
N THR A 22 32.13 -5.53 23.42
CA THR A 22 33.16 -6.56 23.59
C THR A 22 34.54 -5.92 23.74
N ASP A 23 35.50 -6.63 24.35
CA ASP A 23 36.89 -6.16 24.49
C ASP A 23 37.64 -6.10 23.15
N ALA A 24 37.16 -6.83 22.13
CA ALA A 24 37.57 -6.74 20.73
C ALA A 24 36.34 -6.35 19.87
N PRO A 25 36.13 -5.06 19.58
CA PRO A 25 35.03 -4.62 18.73
C PRO A 25 35.23 -5.10 17.29
N MET A 26 34.12 -5.35 16.59
CA MET A 26 34.13 -5.66 15.15
C MET A 26 34.80 -4.53 14.37
N GLU A 27 35.60 -4.87 13.37
CA GLU A 27 36.12 -3.88 12.42
C GLU A 27 35.26 -3.82 11.17
N ILE A 28 34.68 -2.64 10.92
CA ILE A 28 33.89 -2.38 9.72
C ILE A 28 34.83 -2.12 8.55
N PRO A 29 34.66 -2.81 7.40
CA PRO A 29 35.46 -2.57 6.20
C PRO A 29 35.28 -1.15 5.65
N ASP A 30 36.39 -0.50 5.28
CA ASP A 30 36.37 0.85 4.68
C ASP A 30 35.53 0.90 3.39
N SER A 31 35.46 -0.21 2.64
CA SER A 31 34.62 -0.33 1.44
C SER A 31 33.13 -0.18 1.74
N LYS A 32 32.66 -0.71 2.90
CA LYS A 32 31.25 -0.56 3.31
C LYS A 32 30.97 0.87 3.75
N VAL A 33 31.91 1.51 4.45
CA VAL A 33 31.81 2.92 4.84
C VAL A 33 31.70 3.80 3.59
N GLY A 34 32.57 3.57 2.60
CA GLY A 34 32.54 4.32 1.36
C GLY A 34 31.30 4.09 0.53
N GLN A 35 30.77 2.87 0.48
CA GLN A 35 29.51 2.57 -0.19
C GLN A 35 28.34 3.40 0.36
N LEU A 36 28.18 3.44 1.69
CA LEU A 36 27.07 4.16 2.34
C LEU A 36 27.25 5.68 2.27
N ASP A 37 28.49 6.15 2.30
CA ASP A 37 28.80 7.56 2.11
C ASP A 37 28.51 8.03 0.68
N ALA A 38 28.94 7.26 -0.33
CA ALA A 38 28.64 7.54 -1.73
C ALA A 38 27.13 7.56 -1.98
N LEU A 39 26.39 6.60 -1.40
CA LEU A 39 24.92 6.56 -1.49
C LEU A 39 24.27 7.87 -0.98
N LEU A 40 24.72 8.39 0.17
CA LEU A 40 24.22 9.65 0.69
C LEU A 40 24.61 10.84 -0.18
N HIS A 41 25.82 10.84 -0.73
CA HIS A 41 26.29 11.89 -1.63
C HIS A 41 25.48 11.93 -2.93
N GLU A 42 25.35 10.78 -3.60
CA GLU A 42 24.61 10.61 -4.85
C GLU A 42 23.11 10.89 -4.71
N SER A 43 22.55 10.68 -3.51
CA SER A 43 21.15 11.04 -3.24
C SER A 43 20.87 12.55 -3.29
N GLY A 44 21.91 13.41 -3.25
CA GLY A 44 21.79 14.87 -3.18
C GLY A 44 21.28 15.42 -1.85
N VAL A 45 20.89 14.55 -0.90
CA VAL A 45 20.27 14.96 0.38
C VAL A 45 21.21 15.82 1.24
N LEU A 46 22.52 15.58 1.15
CA LEU A 46 23.51 16.34 1.92
C LEU A 46 23.55 17.81 1.49
N HIS A 47 23.42 18.08 0.19
CA HIS A 47 23.39 19.46 -0.33
C HIS A 47 22.13 20.22 0.12
N LEU A 48 20.97 19.55 0.11
CA LEU A 48 19.73 20.11 0.61
C LEU A 48 19.83 20.43 2.11
N ILE A 49 20.37 19.50 2.89
CA ILE A 49 20.58 19.67 4.34
C ILE A 49 21.53 20.84 4.62
N ASP A 50 22.65 20.93 3.91
CA ASP A 50 23.64 21.99 4.12
C ASP A 50 23.08 23.38 3.78
N THR A 51 22.25 23.47 2.74
CA THR A 51 21.53 24.69 2.36
C THR A 51 20.63 25.18 3.51
N GLU A 52 19.83 24.28 4.08
CA GLU A 52 18.90 24.59 5.17
C GLU A 52 19.62 24.86 6.51
N LEU A 53 20.78 24.23 6.73
CA LEU A 53 21.57 24.40 7.96
C LEU A 53 22.21 25.79 8.05
N GLY A 54 22.58 26.39 6.91
CA GLY A 54 23.20 27.72 6.79
C GLY A 54 24.26 28.05 7.85
N ASN A 55 24.39 29.34 8.16
CA ASN A 55 25.28 29.87 9.21
C ASN A 55 24.56 30.01 10.57
N ARG A 56 23.85 28.97 11.01
CA ARG A 56 23.14 29.02 12.30
C ARG A 56 24.11 29.16 13.50
N PRO A 57 23.80 30.03 14.48
CA PRO A 57 24.62 30.20 15.67
C PRO A 57 24.55 28.95 16.57
N GLY A 58 25.66 28.63 17.24
CA GLY A 58 25.74 27.54 18.21
C GLY A 58 27.04 26.72 18.13
N PRO A 59 27.32 25.90 19.15
CA PRO A 59 28.52 25.07 19.17
C PRO A 59 28.49 24.04 18.04
N LYS A 60 29.53 24.04 17.19
CA LYS A 60 29.64 23.11 16.07
C LYS A 60 29.59 21.65 16.57
N GLY A 61 28.71 20.85 15.96
CA GLY A 61 28.65 19.41 16.14
C GLY A 61 29.73 18.67 15.34
N LEU A 62 29.50 17.39 15.05
CA LEU A 62 30.12 16.72 13.90
C LEU A 62 29.43 17.13 12.59
N PRO A 63 30.07 16.93 11.43
CA PRO A 63 29.39 17.05 10.15
C PRO A 63 28.13 16.17 10.12
N VAL A 64 27.04 16.65 9.52
CA VAL A 64 25.78 15.88 9.46
C VAL A 64 25.97 14.61 8.64
N ARG A 65 26.74 14.69 7.54
CA ARG A 65 27.24 13.53 6.78
C ARG A 65 27.76 12.41 7.69
N THR A 66 28.69 12.73 8.60
CA THR A 66 29.29 11.76 9.53
C THR A 66 28.25 11.06 10.41
N VAL A 67 27.23 11.80 10.86
CA VAL A 67 26.17 11.24 11.70
C VAL A 67 25.21 10.38 10.89
N LEU A 68 24.86 10.77 9.67
CA LEU A 68 23.99 9.98 8.78
C LEU A 68 24.66 8.69 8.31
N VAL A 69 25.94 8.74 7.91
CA VAL A 69 26.73 7.54 7.60
C VAL A 69 26.81 6.63 8.83
N GLY A 70 27.08 7.20 10.01
CA GLY A 70 27.11 6.46 11.26
C GLY A 70 25.76 5.79 11.62
N LEU A 71 24.63 6.44 11.31
CA LEU A 71 23.28 5.87 11.45
C LEU A 71 23.05 4.70 10.49
N LEU A 72 23.43 4.83 9.21
CA LEU A 72 23.32 3.74 8.24
C LEU A 72 24.19 2.54 8.63
N LEU A 73 25.41 2.77 9.13
CA LEU A 73 26.29 1.71 9.63
C LEU A 73 25.71 1.04 10.89
N ALA A 74 25.18 1.81 11.82
CA ALA A 74 24.51 1.28 13.01
C ALA A 74 23.28 0.44 12.66
N LEU A 75 22.50 0.86 11.66
CA LEU A 75 21.38 0.10 11.13
C LEU A 75 21.84 -1.20 10.47
N HIS A 76 22.87 -1.15 9.63
CA HIS A 76 23.35 -2.31 8.90
C HIS A 76 23.96 -3.39 9.81
N TYR A 77 24.81 -3.01 10.77
CA TYR A 77 25.54 -3.95 11.62
C TYR A 77 24.87 -4.26 12.95
N HIS A 78 24.14 -3.31 13.54
CA HIS A 78 23.54 -3.45 14.88
C HIS A 78 22.02 -3.37 14.88
N GLN A 79 21.40 -3.16 13.71
CA GLN A 79 19.94 -3.15 13.57
C GLN A 79 19.29 -2.12 14.52
N SER A 80 19.96 -0.97 14.71
CA SER A 80 19.54 0.07 15.65
C SER A 80 19.85 1.47 15.10
N ALA A 81 18.88 2.37 15.20
CA ALA A 81 19.00 3.78 14.82
C ALA A 81 19.35 4.67 16.04
N SER A 82 19.91 4.09 17.10
CA SER A 82 20.27 4.82 18.33
C SER A 82 21.58 5.58 18.16
N LEU A 83 21.58 6.87 18.49
CA LEU A 83 22.79 7.71 18.47
C LEU A 83 23.89 7.21 19.44
N ALA A 84 23.52 6.45 20.47
CA ALA A 84 24.50 5.78 21.34
C ALA A 84 25.24 4.67 20.58
N VAL A 85 24.55 3.90 19.73
CA VAL A 85 25.14 2.89 18.86
C VAL A 85 26.00 3.55 17.79
N VAL A 86 25.53 4.64 17.17
CA VAL A 86 26.33 5.46 16.24
C VAL A 86 27.64 5.91 16.88
N CYS A 87 27.60 6.36 18.13
CA CYS A 87 28.80 6.77 18.84
C CYS A 87 29.80 5.61 19.01
N ARG A 88 29.31 4.39 19.27
CA ARG A 88 30.16 3.19 19.34
C ARG A 88 30.72 2.81 17.98
N VAL A 89 29.91 2.81 16.94
CA VAL A 89 30.35 2.51 15.56
C VAL A 89 31.48 3.45 15.15
N LEU A 90 31.23 4.77 15.22
CA LEU A 90 32.18 5.80 14.77
C LEU A 90 33.46 5.81 15.60
N LEU A 91 33.37 5.58 16.91
CA LEU A 91 34.54 5.52 17.77
C LEU A 91 35.21 4.17 17.62
N ASP A 92 34.56 3.07 17.98
CA ASP A 92 35.16 1.78 18.34
C ASP A 92 35.30 0.79 17.17
N GLU A 93 34.46 0.89 16.13
CA GLU A 93 34.34 -0.16 15.08
C GLU A 93 34.87 0.27 13.71
N LEU A 94 35.02 1.58 13.47
CA LEU A 94 35.66 2.09 12.26
C LEU A 94 37.18 1.95 12.32
N ARG A 95 37.80 1.64 11.17
CA ARG A 95 39.25 1.71 10.98
C ARG A 95 39.75 3.15 10.90
N ALA A 96 41.06 3.34 11.10
CA ALA A 96 41.67 4.68 11.08
C ALA A 96 41.43 5.47 9.77
N PRO A 97 41.52 4.87 8.56
CA PRO A 97 41.24 5.57 7.32
C PRO A 97 39.79 6.08 7.23
N ALA A 98 38.80 5.22 7.49
CA ALA A 98 37.39 5.62 7.52
C ALA A 98 37.10 6.73 8.55
N ARG A 99 37.72 6.69 9.73
CA ARG A 99 37.56 7.75 10.74
C ARG A 99 38.08 9.09 10.25
N SER A 100 39.25 9.10 9.61
CA SER A 100 39.84 10.31 9.03
C SER A 100 38.93 10.91 7.95
N TRP A 101 38.46 10.08 7.01
CA TRP A 101 37.56 10.50 5.94
C TRP A 101 36.21 11.05 6.44
N LEU A 102 35.69 10.49 7.52
CA LEU A 102 34.45 10.96 8.15
C LEU A 102 34.68 12.12 9.14
N GLY A 103 35.91 12.62 9.27
CA GLY A 103 36.23 13.75 10.17
C GLY A 103 36.05 13.42 11.66
N VAL A 104 36.21 12.15 12.04
CA VAL A 104 36.16 11.69 13.43
C VAL A 104 37.52 11.98 14.09
N PRO A 105 37.59 12.84 15.13
CA PRO A 105 38.87 13.20 15.73
C PRO A 105 39.53 12.02 16.44
N GLU A 106 40.80 11.76 16.15
CA GLU A 106 41.58 10.62 16.69
C GLU A 106 41.62 10.60 18.23
N GLY A 107 41.75 11.78 18.86
CA GLY A 107 41.79 11.94 20.32
C GLY A 107 40.49 11.57 21.05
N SER A 108 39.40 11.28 20.33
CA SER A 108 38.09 11.02 20.93
C SER A 108 38.01 9.69 21.70
N ARG A 109 38.99 8.80 21.50
CA ARG A 109 39.10 7.50 22.20
C ARG A 109 39.96 7.54 23.48
N VAL A 110 40.73 8.62 23.68
CA VAL A 110 41.87 8.64 24.62
C VAL A 110 41.42 8.57 26.09
N ASP A 111 40.33 9.25 26.44
CA ASP A 111 39.79 9.21 27.81
C ASP A 111 38.25 9.24 27.85
N GLY A 112 37.68 9.00 29.04
CA GLY A 112 36.23 8.98 29.24
C GLY A 112 35.55 10.32 28.98
N HIS A 113 36.23 11.44 29.20
CA HIS A 113 35.69 12.77 28.94
C HIS A 113 35.65 13.09 27.44
N ALA A 114 36.67 12.71 26.69
CA ALA A 114 36.75 12.83 25.24
C ALA A 114 35.61 12.05 24.56
N ARG A 115 35.32 10.82 25.04
CA ARG A 115 34.18 10.02 24.56
C ARG A 115 32.83 10.68 24.85
N ILE A 116 32.64 11.24 26.04
CA ILE A 116 31.41 11.98 26.39
C ILE A 116 31.28 13.25 25.53
N ALA A 117 32.38 13.98 25.34
CA ALA A 117 32.40 15.17 24.50
C ALA A 117 32.05 14.83 23.04
N PHE A 118 32.60 13.74 22.51
CA PHE A 118 32.28 13.22 21.17
C PHE A 118 30.81 12.81 21.04
N SER A 119 30.30 12.03 22.00
CA SER A 119 28.88 11.67 22.04
C SER A 119 27.98 12.91 22.00
N ARG A 120 28.26 13.92 22.83
CA ARG A 120 27.52 15.20 22.82
C ARG A 120 27.58 15.92 21.47
N ARG A 121 28.68 15.81 20.70
CA ARG A 121 28.78 16.39 19.36
C ARG A 121 27.83 15.70 18.36
N ILE A 122 27.69 14.37 18.43
CA ILE A 122 26.71 13.61 17.63
C ILE A 122 25.28 14.09 17.95
N TYR A 123 24.93 14.10 19.25
CA TYR A 123 23.59 14.53 19.67
C TYR A 123 23.30 15.97 19.24
N ARG A 124 24.28 16.89 19.33
CA ARG A 124 24.11 18.27 18.84
C ARG A 124 23.91 18.35 17.34
N SER A 125 24.64 17.57 16.53
CA SER A 125 24.45 17.55 15.08
C SER A 125 23.06 17.07 14.69
N PHE A 126 22.60 15.98 15.30
CA PHE A 126 21.28 15.43 15.04
C PHE A 126 20.17 16.36 15.54
N ASP A 127 20.36 16.99 16.70
CA ASP A 127 19.43 18.00 17.20
C ASP A 127 19.36 19.23 16.29
N ARG A 128 20.51 19.71 15.79
CA ARG A 128 20.57 20.81 14.82
C ARG A 128 19.84 20.45 13.52
N LEU A 129 20.08 19.26 12.97
CA LEU A 129 19.38 18.75 11.78
C LEU A 129 17.87 18.73 11.99
N THR A 130 17.40 18.10 13.06
CA THR A 130 15.95 18.01 13.33
C THR A 130 15.32 19.38 13.59
N THR A 131 16.05 20.31 14.20
CA THR A 131 15.59 21.68 14.46
C THR A 131 15.45 22.51 13.19
N VAL A 132 16.24 22.21 12.17
CA VAL A 132 16.16 22.91 10.88
C VAL A 132 14.93 22.51 10.11
N VAL A 133 14.59 21.22 10.14
CA VAL A 133 13.51 20.64 9.37
C VAL A 133 12.15 20.73 10.08
N ASP A 134 12.14 20.98 11.39
CA ASP A 134 10.91 21.08 12.18
C ASP A 134 10.29 22.49 12.07
N PRO A 135 9.15 22.67 11.36
CA PRO A 135 8.47 23.96 11.22
C PRO A 135 7.93 24.47 12.55
N HIS A 136 7.71 23.60 13.55
CA HIS A 136 7.18 24.00 14.85
C HIS A 136 7.75 23.18 16.00
N ARG A 137 9.04 23.39 16.30
CA ARG A 137 9.77 22.64 17.33
C ARG A 137 9.24 22.91 18.75
N CYS A 138 8.74 21.87 19.40
CA CYS A 138 8.32 21.90 20.81
C CYS A 138 9.39 21.32 21.75
N ASP A 139 9.30 21.60 23.05
CA ASP A 139 10.11 20.91 24.05
C ASP A 139 9.64 19.44 24.17
N ARG A 140 10.52 18.55 23.75
CA ARG A 140 10.30 17.08 23.72
C ARG A 140 10.21 16.46 25.12
N ARG A 141 10.54 17.22 26.18
CA ARG A 141 10.52 16.76 27.58
C ARG A 141 9.28 17.18 28.35
N SER A 142 8.45 18.04 27.78
CA SER A 142 7.19 18.48 28.36
C SER A 142 6.00 17.91 27.61
N ARG A 143 4.91 17.61 28.31
CA ARG A 143 3.61 17.35 27.67
C ARG A 143 2.99 18.69 27.28
N LEU A 144 2.63 18.84 26.01
CA LEU A 144 1.93 20.02 25.51
C LEU A 144 0.46 20.01 25.97
N PRO A 145 -0.10 21.17 26.35
CA PRO A 145 -1.55 21.35 26.47
C PRO A 145 -2.26 21.02 25.16
N ALA A 146 -3.52 20.56 25.25
CA ALA A 146 -4.28 20.11 24.07
C ALA A 146 -4.44 21.19 23.00
N GLU A 147 -4.57 22.46 23.40
CA GLU A 147 -4.74 23.58 22.47
C GLU A 147 -3.45 23.90 21.71
N GLU A 148 -2.31 23.94 22.40
CA GLU A 148 -1.00 24.09 21.75
C GLU A 148 -0.68 22.90 20.83
N ALA A 149 -1.07 21.68 21.23
CA ALA A 149 -0.90 20.50 20.39
C ALA A 149 -1.68 20.58 19.07
N ARG A 150 -2.87 21.21 19.05
CA ARG A 150 -3.65 21.45 17.83
C ARG A 150 -2.95 22.41 16.87
N VAL A 151 -2.38 23.50 17.40
CA VAL A 151 -1.62 24.47 16.59
C VAL A 151 -0.40 23.80 15.95
N VAL A 152 0.34 23.01 16.73
CA VAL A 152 1.47 22.23 16.22
C VAL A 152 1.01 21.23 15.15
N ALA A 153 -0.09 20.50 15.38
CA ALA A 153 -0.62 19.56 14.39
C ALA A 153 -1.03 20.26 13.09
N ALA A 154 -1.71 21.40 13.17
CA ALA A 154 -2.13 22.19 12.02
C ALA A 154 -0.95 22.70 11.17
N ALA A 155 0.15 23.11 11.80
CA ALA A 155 1.37 23.52 11.10
C ALA A 155 2.02 22.41 10.26
N TRP A 156 1.66 21.15 10.56
CA TRP A 156 2.17 19.95 9.89
C TRP A 156 1.18 19.34 8.89
N GLU A 157 -0.05 19.84 8.81
CA GLU A 157 -1.02 19.35 7.84
C GLU A 157 -0.74 19.93 6.46
N ASP A 158 -0.68 19.02 5.49
CA ASP A 158 -0.46 19.34 4.09
C ASP A 158 -1.76 19.91 3.53
N ALA A 159 -1.94 21.23 3.67
CA ALA A 159 -3.12 21.97 3.18
C ALA A 159 -3.21 22.02 1.64
N ASP A 160 -2.25 21.40 0.95
CA ASP A 160 -2.26 21.23 -0.49
C ASP A 160 -3.39 20.29 -0.90
N VAL A 161 -4.47 20.89 -1.40
CA VAL A 161 -5.69 20.22 -1.84
C VAL A 161 -5.38 19.14 -2.89
N GLU A 162 -4.41 19.37 -3.77
CA GLU A 162 -4.04 18.42 -4.83
C GLU A 162 -3.28 17.21 -4.28
N ARG A 163 -2.42 17.39 -3.26
CA ARG A 163 -1.78 16.26 -2.56
C ARG A 163 -2.75 15.47 -1.68
N THR A 164 -3.72 16.12 -1.05
CA THR A 164 -4.81 15.43 -0.33
C THR A 164 -5.67 14.63 -1.29
N ARG A 165 -6.07 15.22 -2.43
CA ARG A 165 -6.77 14.52 -3.50
C ARG A 165 -5.97 13.34 -4.05
N ARG A 166 -4.65 13.49 -4.26
CA ARG A 166 -3.78 12.38 -4.71
C ARG A 166 -3.66 11.28 -3.68
N ARG A 167 -3.59 11.59 -2.38
CA ARG A 167 -3.61 10.58 -1.31
C ARG A 167 -4.95 9.85 -1.24
N GLU A 168 -6.06 10.57 -1.37
CA GLU A 168 -7.39 9.97 -1.44
C GLU A 168 -7.54 9.07 -2.67
N LEU A 169 -7.04 9.52 -3.83
CA LEU A 169 -6.99 8.72 -5.05
C LEU A 169 -6.09 7.49 -4.89
N LEU A 170 -4.91 7.62 -4.28
CA LEU A 170 -4.02 6.50 -3.98
C LEU A 170 -4.68 5.51 -3.01
N GLN A 171 -5.41 6.01 -2.01
CA GLN A 171 -6.16 5.20 -1.06
C GLN A 171 -7.32 4.48 -1.76
N GLU A 172 -8.04 5.15 -2.65
CA GLU A 172 -9.12 4.59 -3.48
C GLU A 172 -8.60 3.53 -4.46
N ILE A 173 -7.39 3.74 -5.02
CA ILE A 173 -6.70 2.76 -5.86
C ILE A 173 -6.16 1.58 -5.03
N SER A 174 -5.71 1.81 -3.79
CA SER A 174 -5.13 0.78 -2.93
C SER A 174 -6.15 -0.04 -2.14
N ASP A 175 -7.31 0.54 -1.83
CA ASP A 175 -8.40 -0.07 -1.07
C ASP A 175 -9.28 -0.95 -1.98
N LEU A 176 -8.64 -1.89 -2.68
CA LEU A 176 -9.34 -2.91 -3.46
C LEU A 176 -10.08 -3.93 -2.56
N ASP A 177 -9.92 -3.86 -1.24
CA ASP A 177 -10.60 -4.71 -0.26
C ASP A 177 -11.56 -3.90 0.62
N TYR A 178 -12.79 -4.41 0.75
CA TYR A 178 -13.81 -3.76 1.55
C TYR A 178 -13.62 -4.02 3.04
N LYS A 179 -13.88 -2.99 3.86
CA LYS A 179 -14.11 -3.16 5.30
C LYS A 179 -15.28 -4.12 5.51
N GLN A 180 -15.27 -4.86 6.62
CA GLN A 180 -16.32 -5.84 6.96
C GLN A 180 -17.74 -5.27 6.83
N GLN A 181 -17.98 -4.03 7.29
CA GLN A 181 -19.29 -3.39 7.20
C GLN A 181 -19.69 -2.92 5.79
N HIS A 182 -18.77 -2.94 4.82
CA HIS A 182 -19.00 -2.52 3.44
C HIS A 182 -19.16 -3.70 2.48
N ARG A 183 -19.15 -4.94 2.98
CA ARG A 183 -19.33 -6.17 2.17
C ARG A 183 -20.81 -6.50 1.99
N GLY A 184 -21.15 -7.08 0.84
CA GLY A 184 -22.49 -7.51 0.46
C GLY A 184 -23.27 -6.42 -0.26
N VAL A 185 -24.55 -6.28 0.08
CA VAL A 185 -25.43 -5.26 -0.51
C VAL A 185 -25.07 -3.88 0.05
N GLN A 186 -24.63 -2.98 -0.82
CA GLN A 186 -24.17 -1.63 -0.48
C GLN A 186 -25.20 -0.54 -0.79
N GLY A 187 -26.19 -0.83 -1.64
CA GLY A 187 -27.23 0.12 -2.01
C GLY A 187 -27.93 -0.25 -3.32
N THR A 188 -28.57 0.74 -3.94
CA THR A 188 -29.20 0.58 -5.25
C THR A 188 -28.93 1.78 -6.15
N HIS A 189 -28.95 1.58 -7.46
CA HIS A 189 -28.85 2.66 -8.45
C HIS A 189 -29.75 2.37 -9.64
N GLN A 190 -30.65 3.30 -9.97
CA GLN A 190 -31.63 3.12 -11.05
C GLN A 190 -32.37 1.76 -10.98
N GLY A 191 -32.67 1.32 -9.75
CA GLY A 191 -33.35 0.06 -9.51
C GLY A 191 -32.48 -1.19 -9.66
N ALA A 192 -31.18 -1.08 -9.96
CA ALA A 192 -30.22 -2.18 -9.88
C ALA A 192 -29.66 -2.28 -8.45
N LEU A 193 -29.35 -3.50 -8.02
CA LEU A 193 -28.75 -3.77 -6.71
C LEU A 193 -27.23 -3.59 -6.78
N LEU A 194 -26.62 -2.83 -5.86
CA LEU A 194 -25.17 -2.73 -5.76
C LEU A 194 -24.67 -3.79 -4.77
N VAL A 195 -24.02 -4.83 -5.27
CA VAL A 195 -23.48 -5.95 -4.48
C VAL A 195 -21.98 -5.97 -4.64
N ASP A 196 -21.24 -5.74 -3.55
CA ASP A 196 -19.78 -5.72 -3.53
C ASP A 196 -19.18 -4.89 -4.67
N GLY A 197 -19.79 -3.74 -4.95
CA GLY A 197 -19.37 -2.80 -6.00
C GLY A 197 -19.92 -3.05 -7.40
N SER A 198 -20.58 -4.19 -7.60
CA SER A 198 -21.09 -4.61 -8.89
C SER A 198 -22.60 -4.38 -8.97
N LEU A 199 -23.07 -3.71 -10.02
CA LEU A 199 -24.50 -3.53 -10.25
C LEU A 199 -25.11 -4.82 -10.79
N ALA A 200 -26.19 -5.25 -10.16
CA ALA A 200 -26.83 -6.53 -10.38
C ALA A 200 -28.35 -6.40 -10.60
N CYS A 201 -28.94 -7.49 -11.10
CA CYS A 201 -30.38 -7.68 -11.15
C CYS A 201 -31.01 -7.40 -9.76
N PRO A 202 -32.10 -6.61 -9.68
CA PRO A 202 -32.77 -6.34 -8.40
C PRO A 202 -33.36 -7.57 -7.73
N ALA A 203 -33.58 -8.64 -8.49
CA ALA A 203 -34.09 -9.92 -8.00
C ALA A 203 -32.99 -11.00 -7.92
N MET A 204 -31.72 -10.59 -7.74
CA MET A 204 -30.65 -11.54 -7.39
C MET A 204 -31.06 -12.32 -6.12
N PRO A 205 -30.91 -13.65 -6.08
CA PRO A 205 -31.22 -14.44 -4.89
C PRO A 205 -30.52 -13.88 -3.63
N PRO A 206 -31.22 -13.74 -2.50
CA PRO A 206 -30.64 -13.17 -1.27
C PRO A 206 -29.39 -13.92 -0.79
N ALA A 207 -29.35 -15.24 -0.94
CA ALA A 207 -28.18 -16.06 -0.60
C ALA A 207 -26.92 -15.67 -1.37
N LEU A 208 -27.07 -15.21 -2.62
CA LEU A 208 -25.98 -14.70 -3.44
C LEU A 208 -25.68 -13.24 -3.10
N ALA A 209 -26.71 -12.38 -3.05
CA ALA A 209 -26.54 -10.96 -2.76
C ALA A 209 -25.82 -10.71 -1.43
N HIS A 210 -26.16 -11.50 -0.40
CA HIS A 210 -25.59 -11.36 0.94
C HIS A 210 -24.42 -12.31 1.24
N ALA A 211 -23.89 -13.05 0.26
CA ALA A 211 -22.86 -14.07 0.48
C ALA A 211 -21.62 -13.59 1.27
N THR A 212 -21.24 -12.32 1.13
CA THR A 212 -20.08 -11.69 1.78
C THR A 212 -20.44 -10.86 3.01
N THR A 213 -21.73 -10.70 3.30
CA THR A 213 -22.22 -9.79 4.36
C THR A 213 -21.72 -10.26 5.72
N GLY A 214 -21.04 -9.37 6.46
CA GLY A 214 -20.55 -9.68 7.80
C GLY A 214 -19.37 -10.65 7.87
N LEU A 215 -18.87 -11.17 6.74
CA LEU A 215 -17.67 -11.99 6.73
C LEU A 215 -16.47 -11.17 7.20
N ASN A 216 -15.66 -11.75 8.09
CA ASN A 216 -14.40 -11.14 8.50
C ASN A 216 -13.31 -11.35 7.43
N ASP A 217 -12.20 -10.62 7.56
CA ASP A 217 -11.08 -10.69 6.63
C ASP A 217 -10.49 -12.09 6.48
N LYS A 218 -10.45 -12.86 7.57
CA LYS A 218 -9.92 -14.23 7.52
C LYS A 218 -10.80 -15.12 6.65
N ALA A 219 -12.12 -15.04 6.81
CA ALA A 219 -13.08 -15.84 6.04
C ALA A 219 -13.02 -15.52 4.54
N VAL A 220 -12.87 -14.25 4.18
CA VAL A 220 -12.75 -13.82 2.78
C VAL A 220 -11.41 -14.23 2.17
N ARG A 221 -10.32 -14.24 2.96
CA ARG A 221 -8.98 -14.63 2.49
C ARG A 221 -8.83 -16.13 2.27
N SER A 222 -9.58 -16.96 3.00
CA SER A 222 -9.61 -18.43 2.87
C SER A 222 -10.54 -18.93 1.76
N LEU A 223 -10.70 -18.15 0.68
CA LEU A 223 -11.33 -18.60 -0.56
C LEU A 223 -10.41 -19.60 -1.26
N ASP A 224 -10.47 -20.85 -0.81
CA ASP A 224 -9.95 -21.99 -1.55
C ASP A 224 -10.97 -22.40 -2.61
N ASP A 225 -10.48 -22.89 -3.74
CA ASP A 225 -11.30 -23.44 -4.83
C ASP A 225 -12.17 -24.59 -4.26
N GLY A 226 -13.51 -24.43 -4.32
CA GLY A 226 -14.46 -25.44 -3.84
C GLY A 226 -15.10 -25.16 -2.47
N THR A 227 -14.91 -23.97 -1.89
CA THR A 227 -15.68 -23.53 -0.72
C THR A 227 -17.08 -23.05 -1.11
N GLU A 228 -18.07 -23.20 -0.21
CA GLU A 228 -19.44 -22.69 -0.40
C GLU A 228 -19.47 -21.18 -0.76
N LEU A 229 -18.52 -20.40 -0.23
CA LEU A 229 -18.38 -18.99 -0.60
C LEU A 229 -17.94 -18.82 -2.05
N SER A 230 -16.93 -19.57 -2.51
CA SER A 230 -16.47 -19.49 -3.91
C SER A 230 -17.59 -19.82 -4.90
N GLU A 231 -18.43 -20.82 -4.60
CA GLU A 231 -19.60 -21.19 -5.39
C GLU A 231 -20.66 -20.07 -5.40
N ARG A 232 -20.92 -19.44 -4.25
CA ARG A 232 -21.84 -18.30 -4.16
C ARG A 232 -21.29 -17.07 -4.90
N ILE A 233 -19.97 -16.83 -4.89
CA ILE A 233 -19.36 -15.74 -5.64
C ILE A 233 -19.48 -15.99 -7.15
N ALA A 234 -19.14 -17.19 -7.62
CA ALA A 234 -19.32 -17.57 -9.02
C ALA A 234 -20.80 -17.51 -9.44
N GLY A 235 -21.71 -17.98 -8.57
CA GLY A 235 -23.15 -17.95 -8.80
C GLY A 235 -23.76 -16.55 -8.97
N ARG A 236 -23.06 -15.48 -8.58
CA ARG A 236 -23.50 -14.09 -8.81
C ARG A 236 -23.32 -13.65 -10.26
N GLU A 237 -22.33 -14.20 -10.97
CA GLU A 237 -21.92 -13.74 -12.30
C GLU A 237 -23.10 -13.60 -13.28
N PRO A 238 -24.02 -14.58 -13.40
CA PRO A 238 -25.15 -14.47 -14.33
C PRO A 238 -26.12 -13.33 -14.02
N TYR A 239 -26.12 -12.83 -12.78
CA TYR A 239 -27.03 -11.79 -12.31
C TYR A 239 -26.45 -10.37 -12.39
N PHE A 240 -25.14 -10.21 -12.65
CA PHE A 240 -24.55 -8.88 -12.84
C PHE A 240 -25.07 -8.23 -14.13
N LEU A 241 -25.23 -6.90 -14.11
CA LEU A 241 -25.57 -6.16 -15.31
C LEU A 241 -24.40 -6.23 -16.29
N LYS A 242 -24.72 -6.45 -17.57
CA LYS A 242 -23.72 -6.61 -18.63
C LYS A 242 -23.29 -5.26 -19.16
N LEU A 243 -22.01 -5.10 -19.48
CA LEU A 243 -21.55 -3.93 -20.23
C LEU A 243 -22.10 -4.02 -21.66
N LYS A 244 -22.89 -3.01 -22.05
CA LYS A 244 -23.44 -2.91 -23.41
C LYS A 244 -22.62 -1.97 -24.27
N GLU A 245 -22.30 -0.80 -23.73
CA GLU A 245 -21.46 0.20 -24.38
C GLU A 245 -20.40 0.65 -23.37
N SER A 246 -19.15 0.61 -23.83
CA SER A 246 -17.97 1.14 -23.15
C SER A 246 -18.12 2.63 -22.84
N ALA A 247 -17.24 3.14 -21.97
CA ALA A 247 -17.26 4.53 -21.56
C ALA A 247 -17.19 5.50 -22.76
N ASP A 248 -18.11 6.47 -22.80
CA ASP A 248 -18.07 7.57 -23.76
C ASP A 248 -16.98 8.61 -23.39
N GLU A 249 -16.82 9.67 -24.20
CA GLU A 249 -15.87 10.77 -23.94
C GLU A 249 -16.05 11.43 -22.57
N ARG A 250 -17.25 11.32 -21.98
CA ARG A 250 -17.60 11.87 -20.66
C ARG A 250 -17.52 10.81 -19.54
N GLY A 251 -17.02 9.61 -19.86
CA GLY A 251 -16.87 8.50 -18.92
C GLY A 251 -18.17 7.75 -18.61
N ALA A 252 -19.28 8.02 -19.30
CA ALA A 252 -20.54 7.34 -19.04
C ALA A 252 -20.55 5.94 -19.69
N ILE A 253 -20.92 4.93 -18.91
CA ILE A 253 -21.07 3.55 -19.39
C ILE A 253 -22.53 3.17 -19.52
N ARG A 254 -22.85 2.24 -20.42
CA ARG A 254 -24.20 1.67 -20.54
C ARG A 254 -24.21 0.23 -20.08
N LEU A 255 -25.04 -0.05 -19.08
CA LEU A 255 -25.25 -1.38 -18.54
C LEU A 255 -26.59 -1.95 -19.01
N GLN A 256 -26.64 -3.25 -19.23
CA GLN A 256 -27.80 -3.97 -19.74
C GLN A 256 -28.27 -5.04 -18.75
N CYS A 257 -29.59 -5.20 -18.66
CA CYS A 257 -30.22 -6.29 -17.92
C CYS A 257 -29.66 -7.65 -18.40
N PRO A 258 -29.25 -8.56 -17.51
CA PRO A 258 -28.65 -9.83 -17.91
C PRO A 258 -29.60 -10.77 -18.65
N ALA A 259 -30.92 -10.56 -18.53
CA ALA A 259 -31.96 -11.26 -19.29
C ALA A 259 -32.19 -10.70 -20.71
N SER A 260 -31.56 -9.57 -21.04
CA SER A 260 -31.73 -8.89 -22.32
C SER A 260 -30.63 -9.29 -23.33
N GLY A 261 -30.93 -9.11 -24.62
CA GLY A 261 -30.01 -9.37 -25.73
C GLY A 261 -30.09 -10.78 -26.29
N PRO A 262 -29.30 -11.10 -27.32
CA PRO A 262 -29.32 -12.39 -28.00
C PRO A 262 -28.72 -13.52 -27.16
N SER A 263 -27.88 -13.19 -26.18
CA SER A 263 -27.22 -14.14 -25.30
C SER A 263 -27.51 -13.80 -23.83
N PRO A 264 -28.74 -14.02 -23.33
CA PRO A 264 -29.08 -13.75 -21.94
C PRO A 264 -28.27 -14.66 -21.01
N ALA A 265 -27.90 -14.17 -19.82
CA ALA A 265 -27.20 -14.95 -18.80
C ALA A 265 -28.16 -15.59 -17.79
N VAL A 266 -29.36 -15.00 -17.64
CA VAL A 266 -30.44 -15.51 -16.79
C VAL A 266 -31.73 -15.61 -17.60
N VAL A 267 -32.63 -16.50 -17.17
CA VAL A 267 -34.02 -16.49 -17.62
C VAL A 267 -34.83 -15.67 -16.62
N CYS A 268 -35.50 -14.62 -17.07
CA CYS A 268 -36.28 -13.75 -16.19
C CYS A 268 -37.75 -13.68 -16.64
N PRO A 269 -38.68 -14.29 -15.89
CA PRO A 269 -40.11 -14.22 -16.19
C PRO A 269 -40.63 -12.78 -16.28
N ARG A 270 -40.20 -11.91 -15.34
CA ARG A 270 -40.54 -10.48 -15.34
C ARG A 270 -40.10 -9.79 -16.64
N PHE A 271 -38.86 -10.02 -17.08
CA PHE A 271 -38.35 -9.43 -18.33
C PHE A 271 -39.17 -9.88 -19.54
N ASN A 272 -39.47 -11.19 -19.63
CA ASN A 272 -40.23 -11.75 -20.75
C ASN A 272 -41.65 -11.17 -20.83
N GLN A 273 -42.30 -10.97 -19.68
CA GLN A 273 -43.63 -10.38 -19.60
C GLN A 273 -43.63 -8.90 -20.00
N VAL A 274 -42.75 -8.10 -19.38
CA VAL A 274 -42.69 -6.64 -19.59
C VAL A 274 -42.31 -6.29 -21.02
N HIS A 275 -41.35 -7.02 -21.60
CA HIS A 275 -40.87 -6.76 -22.95
C HIS A 275 -41.52 -7.64 -24.03
N ARG A 276 -42.57 -8.40 -23.66
CA ARG A 276 -43.33 -9.28 -24.56
C ARG A 276 -42.43 -10.19 -25.40
N VAL A 277 -41.43 -10.79 -24.74
CA VAL A 277 -40.50 -11.72 -25.40
C VAL A 277 -41.25 -13.00 -25.76
N PRO A 278 -41.24 -13.44 -27.03
CA PRO A 278 -41.90 -14.68 -27.42
C PRO A 278 -41.34 -15.89 -26.67
N ALA A 279 -42.20 -16.87 -26.38
CA ALA A 279 -41.73 -18.13 -25.83
C ALA A 279 -40.67 -18.76 -26.74
N PRO A 280 -39.57 -19.29 -26.18
CA PRO A 280 -38.54 -19.93 -26.98
C PRO A 280 -39.14 -21.14 -27.70
N ARG A 281 -38.86 -21.28 -29.00
CA ARG A 281 -39.24 -22.47 -29.75
C ARG A 281 -38.42 -23.66 -29.25
N PRO A 282 -38.99 -24.87 -29.18
CA PRO A 282 -38.21 -26.07 -28.89
C PRO A 282 -37.06 -26.18 -29.90
N ALA A 283 -35.82 -26.23 -29.40
CA ALA A 283 -34.63 -26.39 -30.21
C ALA A 283 -33.98 -27.72 -29.84
N VAL A 284 -33.56 -28.49 -30.85
CA VAL A 284 -32.72 -29.67 -30.63
C VAL A 284 -31.34 -29.18 -30.22
N VAL A 285 -30.86 -29.62 -29.06
CA VAL A 285 -29.53 -29.28 -28.53
C VAL A 285 -28.64 -30.50 -28.65
N ASP A 286 -27.47 -30.33 -29.27
CA ASP A 286 -26.41 -31.33 -29.23
C ASP A 286 -25.81 -31.38 -27.82
N LEU A 287 -26.05 -32.48 -27.11
CA LEU A 287 -25.57 -32.69 -25.75
C LEU A 287 -24.06 -32.95 -25.68
N THR A 288 -23.42 -33.28 -26.81
CA THR A 288 -21.97 -33.46 -26.88
C THR A 288 -21.22 -32.14 -27.00
N ASP A 289 -21.89 -31.10 -27.51
CA ASP A 289 -21.36 -29.74 -27.55
C ASP A 289 -21.64 -29.00 -26.23
N LYS A 290 -20.59 -28.84 -25.42
CA LYS A 290 -20.61 -28.08 -24.15
C LYS A 290 -21.07 -26.64 -24.34
N ARG A 291 -20.76 -26.03 -25.50
CA ARG A 291 -21.14 -24.64 -25.79
C ARG A 291 -22.62 -24.56 -26.13
N ALA A 292 -23.14 -25.49 -26.93
CA ALA A 292 -24.56 -25.56 -27.28
C ALA A 292 -25.42 -25.80 -26.03
N THR A 293 -25.01 -26.71 -25.16
CA THR A 293 -25.68 -27.00 -23.89
C THR A 293 -25.66 -25.80 -22.94
N ALA A 294 -24.51 -25.15 -22.73
CA ALA A 294 -24.42 -23.97 -21.87
C ALA A 294 -25.20 -22.75 -22.40
N ALA A 295 -25.29 -22.58 -23.72
CA ALA A 295 -26.04 -21.48 -24.33
C ALA A 295 -27.56 -21.62 -24.22
N HIS A 296 -28.06 -22.85 -24.03
CA HIS A 296 -29.48 -23.14 -23.97
C HIS A 296 -30.16 -22.48 -22.76
N SER A 297 -31.40 -22.03 -22.92
CA SER A 297 -32.14 -21.31 -21.87
C SER A 297 -32.33 -22.13 -20.60
N ALA A 298 -32.52 -23.44 -20.72
CA ALA A 298 -32.67 -24.36 -19.58
C ALA A 298 -31.40 -24.54 -18.74
N ALA A 299 -30.21 -24.23 -19.28
CA ALA A 299 -28.96 -24.27 -18.54
C ALA A 299 -28.71 -22.98 -17.73
N LYS A 300 -29.53 -21.94 -17.94
CA LYS A 300 -29.34 -20.62 -17.32
C LYS A 300 -30.15 -20.51 -16.03
N PRO A 301 -29.60 -19.85 -14.99
CA PRO A 301 -30.34 -19.60 -13.77
C PRO A 301 -31.61 -18.80 -14.03
N THR A 302 -32.71 -19.24 -13.41
CA THR A 302 -33.99 -18.52 -13.47
C THR A 302 -34.06 -17.51 -12.34
N VAL A 303 -34.34 -16.25 -12.67
CA VAL A 303 -34.51 -15.18 -11.68
C VAL A 303 -35.71 -15.50 -10.77
N PRO A 304 -35.55 -15.51 -9.44
CA PRO A 304 -36.59 -15.89 -8.49
C PRO A 304 -37.63 -14.77 -8.30
N ILE A 305 -38.50 -14.59 -9.29
CA ILE A 305 -39.66 -13.68 -9.19
C ILE A 305 -40.73 -14.33 -8.29
N PRO A 306 -41.33 -13.62 -7.31
CA PRO A 306 -42.40 -14.16 -6.46
C PRO A 306 -43.57 -14.70 -7.27
N GLN A 307 -44.20 -15.79 -6.82
CA GLN A 307 -45.30 -16.42 -7.54
C GLN A 307 -46.48 -15.46 -7.79
N GLY A 308 -46.82 -14.63 -6.80
CA GLY A 308 -47.86 -13.61 -6.95
C GLY A 308 -47.61 -12.66 -8.10
N GLU A 309 -46.36 -12.19 -8.25
CA GLU A 309 -45.95 -11.33 -9.36
C GLU A 309 -45.93 -12.08 -10.70
N ARG A 310 -45.57 -13.38 -10.72
CA ARG A 310 -45.63 -14.18 -11.95
C ARG A 310 -47.07 -14.30 -12.49
N LEU A 311 -48.03 -14.51 -11.58
CA LEU A 311 -49.44 -14.68 -11.91
C LEU A 311 -50.13 -13.35 -12.22
N ARG A 312 -49.73 -12.27 -11.52
CA ARG A 312 -50.23 -10.92 -11.72
C ARG A 312 -49.04 -9.96 -11.84
N PRO A 313 -48.55 -9.72 -13.06
CA PRO A 313 -47.40 -8.85 -13.30
C PRO A 313 -47.67 -7.43 -12.78
N LEU A 314 -46.65 -6.83 -12.17
CA LEU A 314 -46.71 -5.44 -11.77
C LEU A 314 -46.76 -4.51 -13.00
N PRO A 315 -47.47 -3.37 -12.93
CA PRO A 315 -47.39 -2.32 -13.92
C PRO A 315 -45.93 -1.88 -14.18
N GLN A 316 -45.61 -1.50 -15.42
CA GLN A 316 -44.23 -1.20 -15.81
C GLN A 316 -43.65 -0.02 -15.02
N ASP A 317 -44.45 0.98 -14.67
CA ASP A 317 -44.06 2.15 -13.91
C ASP A 317 -43.72 1.86 -12.43
N GLU A 318 -44.27 0.78 -11.87
CA GLU A 318 -43.94 0.31 -10.51
C GLU A 318 -42.64 -0.52 -10.45
N LEU A 319 -42.13 -0.97 -11.58
CA LEU A 319 -40.93 -1.79 -11.64
C LEU A 319 -39.64 -0.95 -11.45
N PRO A 320 -38.54 -1.56 -10.94
CA PRO A 320 -37.24 -0.89 -10.92
C PRO A 320 -36.82 -0.42 -12.31
N ARG A 321 -36.18 0.75 -12.44
CA ARG A 321 -35.87 1.36 -13.76
C ARG A 321 -35.12 0.44 -14.74
N ILE A 322 -34.19 -0.38 -14.26
CA ILE A 322 -33.50 -1.43 -15.06
C ILE A 322 -34.41 -2.57 -15.54
N CYS A 323 -35.54 -2.80 -14.87
CA CYS A 323 -36.60 -3.73 -15.31
C CYS A 323 -37.59 -3.06 -16.26
N GLN A 324 -37.79 -1.74 -16.18
CA GLN A 324 -38.64 -0.99 -17.11
C GLN A 324 -37.97 -0.85 -18.48
N LYS A 325 -36.67 -0.54 -18.48
CA LYS A 325 -35.85 -0.35 -19.68
C LYS A 325 -34.70 -1.35 -19.62
N PRO A 326 -34.41 -2.08 -20.72
CA PRO A 326 -33.41 -3.14 -20.71
C PRO A 326 -31.98 -2.63 -20.48
N THR A 327 -31.76 -1.32 -20.46
CA THR A 327 -30.45 -0.69 -20.27
C THR A 327 -30.55 0.54 -19.37
N ILE A 328 -29.53 0.77 -18.57
CA ILE A 328 -29.31 2.00 -17.80
C ILE A 328 -27.97 2.64 -18.16
N THR A 329 -27.88 3.95 -18.00
CA THR A 329 -26.63 4.71 -18.18
C THR A 329 -26.10 5.12 -16.82
N VAL A 330 -24.84 4.80 -16.55
CA VAL A 330 -24.14 5.15 -15.31
C VAL A 330 -23.05 6.15 -15.67
N ARG A 331 -23.18 7.38 -15.18
CA ARG A 331 -22.17 8.44 -15.35
C ARG A 331 -21.16 8.41 -14.20
N PRO A 332 -19.94 8.95 -14.38
CA PRO A 332 -19.05 9.20 -13.27
C PRO A 332 -19.77 10.06 -12.20
N GLY A 333 -19.70 9.66 -10.94
CA GLY A 333 -20.37 10.36 -9.83
C GLY A 333 -21.88 10.06 -9.69
N ALA A 334 -22.48 9.25 -10.58
CA ALA A 334 -23.92 9.02 -10.58
C ALA A 334 -24.43 8.22 -9.35
N LEU A 335 -23.56 7.48 -8.66
CA LEU A 335 -23.90 6.78 -7.43
C LEU A 335 -23.50 7.59 -6.18
N GLY A 336 -22.94 8.79 -6.35
CA GLY A 336 -22.50 9.65 -5.27
C GLY A 336 -21.48 8.96 -4.38
N LYS A 337 -21.74 8.89 -3.08
CA LYS A 337 -20.85 8.25 -2.09
C LYS A 337 -20.63 6.75 -2.32
N LEU A 338 -21.49 6.10 -3.10
CA LEU A 338 -21.37 4.67 -3.40
C LEU A 338 -20.43 4.38 -4.57
N ASP A 339 -20.01 5.38 -5.36
CA ASP A 339 -19.08 5.17 -6.49
C ASP A 339 -17.71 4.64 -6.04
N LYS A 340 -17.25 5.03 -4.84
CA LYS A 340 -16.01 4.51 -4.23
C LYS A 340 -15.98 2.99 -4.07
N PHE A 341 -17.14 2.35 -4.11
CA PHE A 341 -17.25 0.90 -4.00
C PHE A 341 -17.15 0.21 -5.35
N ARG A 342 -16.97 0.90 -6.47
CA ARG A 342 -17.02 0.28 -7.81
C ARG A 342 -15.62 -0.07 -8.34
N PRO A 343 -15.16 -1.32 -8.18
CA PRO A 343 -13.97 -1.81 -8.86
C PRO A 343 -14.28 -2.17 -10.32
N ASP A 344 -13.24 -2.19 -11.16
CA ASP A 344 -13.34 -2.66 -12.54
C ASP A 344 -13.61 -4.17 -12.64
N ARG A 345 -13.21 -4.93 -11.61
CA ARG A 345 -13.40 -6.39 -11.52
C ARG A 345 -14.33 -6.73 -10.36
N HIS A 346 -15.22 -7.67 -10.56
CA HIS A 346 -16.14 -8.13 -9.52
C HIS A 346 -15.36 -8.65 -8.30
N TYR A 347 -15.66 -8.09 -7.12
CA TYR A 347 -14.97 -8.43 -5.87
C TYR A 347 -15.01 -9.95 -5.61
N LEU A 348 -13.86 -10.52 -5.24
CA LEU A 348 -13.63 -11.96 -5.01
C LEU A 348 -13.81 -12.88 -6.22
N HIS A 349 -14.14 -12.36 -7.40
CA HIS A 349 -14.13 -13.14 -8.63
C HIS A 349 -12.70 -13.61 -8.96
N PRO A 350 -12.48 -14.77 -9.63
CA PRO A 350 -11.13 -15.23 -9.98
C PRO A 350 -10.27 -14.16 -10.65
N THR A 351 -10.82 -13.43 -11.61
CA THR A 351 -10.10 -12.32 -12.27
C THR A 351 -9.72 -11.18 -11.31
N TRP A 352 -10.50 -10.91 -10.27
CA TRP A 352 -10.13 -9.97 -9.21
C TRP A 352 -9.03 -10.55 -8.33
N GLN A 353 -9.12 -11.84 -7.96
CA GLN A 353 -8.12 -12.52 -7.14
C GLN A 353 -6.76 -12.54 -7.83
N ASP A 354 -6.72 -12.81 -9.14
CA ASP A 354 -5.50 -12.86 -9.93
C ASP A 354 -4.78 -11.51 -10.02
N ALA A 355 -5.51 -10.39 -10.09
CA ALA A 355 -4.90 -9.06 -10.01
C ALA A 355 -4.46 -8.73 -8.59
N TYR A 356 -5.35 -8.93 -7.63
CA TYR A 356 -5.21 -8.33 -6.31
C TYR A 356 -4.25 -9.11 -5.41
N ARG A 357 -4.29 -10.45 -5.44
CA ARG A 357 -3.46 -11.29 -4.56
C ARG A 357 -1.96 -11.01 -4.73
N PRO A 358 -1.38 -10.92 -5.94
CA PRO A 358 0.04 -10.63 -6.11
C PRO A 358 0.43 -9.25 -5.58
N GLU A 359 -0.35 -8.22 -5.89
CA GLU A 359 -0.08 -6.84 -5.46
C GLU A 359 -0.14 -6.71 -3.94
N ARG A 360 -1.19 -7.29 -3.33
CA ARG A 360 -1.32 -7.32 -1.87
C ARG A 360 -0.21 -8.12 -1.21
N ALA A 361 0.12 -9.31 -1.72
CA ALA A 361 1.18 -10.14 -1.17
C ALA A 361 2.54 -9.42 -1.22
N ASN A 362 2.79 -8.63 -2.26
CA ASN A 362 3.98 -7.79 -2.34
C ASN A 362 3.99 -6.69 -1.25
N ILE A 363 2.89 -5.95 -1.11
CA ILE A 363 2.76 -4.90 -0.07
C ILE A 363 2.86 -5.50 1.34
N GLU A 364 2.14 -6.59 1.61
CA GLU A 364 2.18 -7.30 2.89
C GLU A 364 3.56 -7.90 3.15
N GLY A 365 4.21 -8.44 2.11
CA GLY A 365 5.57 -8.94 2.18
C GLY A 365 6.59 -7.84 2.52
N LEU A 366 6.49 -6.67 1.88
CA LEU A 366 7.35 -5.52 2.17
C LEU A 366 7.10 -4.97 3.58
N ASN A 367 5.83 -4.82 3.97
CA ASN A 367 5.44 -4.40 5.32
C ASN A 367 5.91 -5.41 6.37
N GLY A 368 5.78 -6.70 6.08
CA GLY A 368 6.28 -7.80 6.92
C GLY A 368 7.78 -7.71 7.07
N ARG A 369 8.54 -7.55 5.97
CA ARG A 369 10.00 -7.35 6.01
C ARG A 369 10.39 -6.12 6.84
N ALA A 370 9.70 -5.00 6.66
CA ALA A 370 9.98 -3.79 7.42
C ALA A 370 9.66 -3.91 8.92
N LYS A 371 8.67 -4.75 9.28
CA LYS A 371 8.24 -5.00 10.66
C LYS A 371 8.78 -6.31 11.24
N SER A 372 9.74 -6.96 10.58
CA SER A 372 10.30 -8.25 11.01
C SER A 372 11.81 -8.16 11.24
N HIS A 373 12.42 -9.32 11.53
CA HIS A 373 13.78 -9.49 12.03
C HIS A 373 14.81 -8.50 11.46
N GLY A 374 15.58 -7.89 12.36
CA GLY A 374 16.60 -6.90 12.05
C GLY A 374 16.10 -5.47 12.31
N ILE A 375 15.91 -4.70 11.23
CA ILE A 375 15.48 -3.30 11.25
C ILE A 375 13.96 -3.24 11.42
N ASP A 376 13.49 -3.61 12.61
CA ASP A 376 12.06 -3.55 12.93
C ASP A 376 11.62 -2.08 13.11
N ILE A 377 10.92 -1.54 12.10
CA ILE A 377 10.38 -0.17 12.16
C ILE A 377 9.28 -0.01 13.22
N SER A 378 8.67 -1.11 13.66
CA SER A 378 7.61 -1.10 14.66
C SER A 378 8.18 -1.02 16.09
N ASP A 379 9.40 -1.50 16.31
CA ASP A 379 10.07 -1.47 17.63
C ASP A 379 10.57 -0.04 17.98
N PRO A 380 9.93 0.63 18.96
CA PRO A 380 10.35 1.98 19.36
C PRO A 380 11.73 1.99 20.02
N THR A 381 12.21 0.87 20.56
CA THR A 381 13.53 0.78 21.22
C THR A 381 14.68 0.93 20.21
N LYS A 382 14.41 0.66 18.92
CA LYS A 382 15.38 0.84 17.82
C LYS A 382 15.48 2.29 17.36
N ARG A 383 14.52 3.16 17.71
CA ARG A 383 14.41 4.57 17.27
C ARG A 383 14.08 5.49 18.44
N LEU A 384 15.00 5.56 19.40
CA LEU A 384 14.81 6.29 20.68
C LEU A 384 14.66 7.81 20.57
N ALA A 385 14.99 8.43 19.43
CA ALA A 385 14.89 9.88 19.30
C ALA A 385 13.42 10.33 19.19
N HIS A 386 12.96 11.18 20.10
CA HIS A 386 11.58 11.66 20.12
C HIS A 386 11.33 12.82 19.15
N GLY A 387 10.08 12.94 18.67
CA GLY A 387 9.61 14.02 17.79
C GLY A 387 9.37 13.55 16.35
N LYS A 388 8.39 14.17 15.67
CA LYS A 388 7.94 13.79 14.32
C LYS A 388 9.08 13.76 13.31
N VAL A 389 9.87 14.84 13.23
CA VAL A 389 11.03 14.94 12.31
C VAL A 389 12.08 13.86 12.57
N ALA A 390 12.44 13.66 13.84
CA ALA A 390 13.43 12.65 14.21
C ALA A 390 12.95 11.26 13.78
N GLN A 391 11.68 10.94 14.05
CA GLN A 391 11.08 9.67 13.65
C GLN A 391 11.01 9.52 12.12
N THR A 392 10.66 10.58 11.38
CA THR A 392 10.63 10.55 9.91
C THR A 392 12.01 10.28 9.31
N ILE A 393 13.05 10.97 9.78
CA ILE A 393 14.43 10.76 9.30
C ILE A 393 14.90 9.34 9.62
N LEU A 394 14.71 8.88 10.86
CA LEU A 394 15.13 7.54 11.26
C LEU A 394 14.37 6.47 10.47
N LEU A 395 13.06 6.63 10.27
CA LEU A 395 12.25 5.71 9.46
C LEU A 395 12.73 5.68 8.00
N ALA A 396 13.05 6.83 7.39
CA ALA A 396 13.60 6.89 6.04
C ALA A 396 14.93 6.13 5.92
N LEU A 397 15.84 6.29 6.88
CA LEU A 397 17.11 5.55 6.92
C LEU A 397 16.91 4.05 7.16
N MET A 398 15.95 3.68 8.02
CA MET A 398 15.57 2.28 8.24
C MET A 398 15.05 1.63 6.96
N ILE A 399 14.12 2.28 6.25
CA ILE A 399 13.60 1.81 4.96
C ILE A 399 14.70 1.73 3.90
N CYS A 400 15.58 2.74 3.83
CA CYS A 400 16.75 2.69 2.95
C CYS A 400 17.62 1.44 3.24
N SER A 401 17.89 1.16 4.50
CA SER A 401 18.70 -0.01 4.88
C SER A 401 17.97 -1.33 4.60
N ILE A 402 16.65 -1.41 4.81
CA ILE A 402 15.82 -2.56 4.41
C ILE A 402 15.93 -2.79 2.91
N ASN A 403 15.82 -1.74 2.10
CA ASN A 403 15.95 -1.83 0.64
C ASN A 403 17.34 -2.34 0.22
N LEU A 404 18.41 -1.87 0.87
CA LEU A 404 19.76 -2.39 0.63
C LEU A 404 19.88 -3.89 0.95
N HIS A 405 19.26 -4.36 2.05
CA HIS A 405 19.22 -5.78 2.38
C HIS A 405 18.43 -6.60 1.34
N ILE A 406 17.30 -6.07 0.86
CA ILE A 406 16.50 -6.70 -0.20
C ILE A 406 17.34 -6.84 -1.47
N LEU A 407 17.94 -5.75 -1.94
CA LEU A 407 18.78 -5.73 -3.14
C LEU A 407 19.96 -6.69 -3.01
N PHE A 408 20.63 -6.70 -1.85
CA PHE A 408 21.74 -7.61 -1.60
C PHE A 408 21.30 -9.08 -1.63
N SER A 409 20.20 -9.43 -0.97
CA SER A 409 19.66 -10.79 -0.97
C SER A 409 19.29 -11.25 -2.38
N TRP A 410 18.65 -10.38 -3.16
CA TRP A 410 18.31 -10.65 -4.55
C TRP A 410 19.55 -10.88 -5.39
N HIS A 411 20.55 -10.00 -5.26
CA HIS A 411 21.81 -10.12 -5.98
C HIS A 411 22.53 -11.43 -5.67
N GLN A 412 22.49 -11.90 -4.41
CA GLN A 412 23.06 -13.19 -4.03
C GLN A 412 22.29 -14.35 -4.67
N THR A 413 20.97 -14.40 -4.54
CA THR A 413 20.14 -15.50 -5.08
C THR A 413 20.24 -15.60 -6.60
N THR A 414 20.16 -14.48 -7.32
CA THR A 414 20.20 -14.45 -8.79
C THR A 414 21.59 -14.80 -9.32
N ARG A 415 22.67 -14.37 -8.64
CA ARG A 415 24.05 -14.73 -9.05
C ARG A 415 24.33 -16.21 -8.82
N THR A 416 23.83 -16.78 -7.72
CA THR A 416 23.93 -18.21 -7.42
C THR A 416 23.14 -19.05 -8.44
N GLN A 417 21.95 -18.60 -8.86
CA GLN A 417 21.19 -19.25 -9.94
C GLN A 417 21.93 -19.19 -11.28
N ALA A 418 22.48 -18.04 -11.67
CA ALA A 418 23.25 -17.90 -12.91
C ALA A 418 24.50 -18.80 -12.95
N THR A 419 25.16 -19.03 -11.79
CA THR A 419 26.28 -19.98 -11.70
C THR A 419 25.84 -21.45 -11.64
N GLY A 420 24.60 -21.74 -11.26
CA GLY A 420 24.02 -23.09 -11.21
C GLY A 420 23.39 -23.54 -12.53
N THR A 421 23.01 -22.61 -13.41
CA THR A 421 22.35 -22.89 -14.70
C THR A 421 23.29 -22.79 -15.91
N ALA A 422 24.56 -23.16 -15.77
CA ALA A 422 25.48 -23.33 -16.90
C ALA A 422 25.26 -24.65 -17.67
N HIS A 423 24.07 -25.25 -17.59
CA HIS A 423 23.61 -26.34 -18.45
C HIS A 423 22.21 -26.03 -18.98
N GLY A 424 22.11 -25.89 -20.31
CA GLY A 424 20.86 -25.88 -21.08
C GLY A 424 20.06 -24.58 -21.02
N VAL A 425 20.51 -23.55 -21.75
CA VAL A 425 19.62 -22.43 -22.12
C VAL A 425 18.64 -22.96 -23.17
N THR A 426 17.46 -23.40 -22.72
CA THR A 426 16.27 -23.39 -23.58
C THR A 426 15.60 -22.03 -23.38
N ALA A 427 15.57 -21.23 -24.45
CA ALA A 427 14.90 -19.94 -24.45
C ALA A 427 13.44 -20.12 -24.01
N LEU A 428 13.06 -19.52 -22.88
CA LEU A 428 11.67 -19.27 -22.54
C LEU A 428 11.13 -18.32 -23.61
N ALA A 429 10.34 -18.86 -24.53
CA ALA A 429 9.49 -18.08 -25.40
C ALA A 429 8.68 -17.13 -24.52
N GLY A 430 8.82 -15.82 -24.75
CA GLY A 430 8.05 -14.82 -24.03
C GLY A 430 6.58 -15.20 -24.09
N SER A 431 5.94 -15.33 -22.93
CA SER A 431 4.49 -15.49 -22.89
C SER A 431 3.92 -14.23 -23.53
N ALA A 432 3.46 -14.37 -24.77
CA ALA A 432 2.65 -13.35 -25.41
C ALA A 432 1.55 -13.00 -24.42
N SER A 433 1.56 -11.74 -23.97
CA SER A 433 0.46 -11.18 -23.19
C SER A 433 -0.83 -11.51 -23.92
N THR A 434 -1.67 -12.36 -23.35
CA THR A 434 -3.03 -12.54 -23.81
C THR A 434 -3.66 -11.14 -23.87
N PRO A 435 -4.24 -10.71 -25.00
CA PRO A 435 -4.90 -9.42 -25.05
C PRO A 435 -5.99 -9.37 -23.95
N PRO A 436 -6.22 -8.20 -23.34
CA PRO A 436 -7.22 -8.07 -22.29
C PRO A 436 -8.57 -8.59 -22.78
N ASP A 437 -9.16 -9.49 -22.00
CA ASP A 437 -10.45 -10.08 -22.27
C ASP A 437 -11.49 -8.97 -22.46
N ALA A 438 -12.34 -9.10 -23.48
CA ALA A 438 -13.32 -8.08 -23.88
C ALA A 438 -14.44 -7.84 -22.83
N ALA A 439 -14.36 -8.54 -21.70
CA ALA A 439 -15.21 -8.37 -20.52
C ALA A 439 -14.70 -7.30 -19.54
N GLY A 440 -13.49 -6.76 -19.71
CA GLY A 440 -12.97 -5.67 -18.89
C GLY A 440 -13.62 -4.33 -19.20
N LEU A 441 -14.10 -3.62 -18.18
CA LEU A 441 -14.44 -2.20 -18.31
C LEU A 441 -13.20 -1.44 -18.83
N PRO A 442 -13.36 -0.52 -19.78
CA PRO A 442 -12.24 0.29 -20.26
C PRO A 442 -11.71 1.15 -19.10
N PRO A 443 -10.37 1.30 -18.98
CA PRO A 443 -9.79 2.16 -17.96
C PRO A 443 -10.32 3.60 -18.13
N PRO A 444 -10.53 4.35 -17.03
CA PRO A 444 -10.96 5.73 -17.12
C PRO A 444 -9.96 6.52 -17.98
N ILE A 445 -10.48 7.24 -18.98
CA ILE A 445 -9.69 8.14 -19.82
C ILE A 445 -9.04 9.16 -18.87
N ARG A 446 -7.70 9.11 -18.76
CA ARG A 446 -6.95 10.09 -17.98
C ARG A 446 -7.18 11.46 -18.61
N PRO A 447 -7.57 12.49 -17.84
CA PRO A 447 -7.58 13.84 -18.37
C PRO A 447 -6.15 14.20 -18.81
N GLU A 448 -6.00 14.61 -20.07
CA GLU A 448 -4.74 15.15 -20.56
C GLU A 448 -4.31 16.28 -19.63
N ILE A 449 -3.12 16.13 -19.03
CA ILE A 449 -2.47 17.20 -18.30
C ILE A 449 -2.16 18.27 -19.35
N ARG A 450 -3.03 19.28 -19.45
CA ARG A 450 -2.74 20.51 -20.18
C ARG A 450 -1.43 21.06 -19.61
N LYS A 451 -0.35 20.89 -20.37
CA LYS A 451 0.87 21.68 -20.19
C LYS A 451 0.48 23.13 -20.42
N THR A 452 0.21 23.83 -19.34
CA THR A 452 0.19 25.29 -19.33
C THR A 452 1.64 25.72 -19.13
N ILE A 453 2.10 26.54 -20.08
CA ILE A 453 3.42 27.16 -20.14
C ILE A 453 3.61 28.09 -18.94
#